data_AF-A0AA97H4Q7-F1
#
_entry.id   AF-A0AA97H4Q7-F1
#
_cell.length_a   1.000
_cell.length_b   1.000
_cell.length_c   1.000
_cell.angle_alpha   90.00
_cell.angle_beta   90.00
_cell.angle_gamma   90.00
#
_symmetry.space_group_name_H-M   'P 1'
#
loop_
_entity.id
_entity.type
_entity.pdbx_description
1 polymer ?
#
loop_
_entity_poly.entity_id
_entity_poly.type
_entity_poly.pdbx_seq_one_letter_code
_entity_poly.pdbx_strand_id
1 'polypeptide(L)'
;MAKIKTKIGKDVIESLTLGMYEDSRFIFREYIQNGADQIDKALEERIFSTLRDGKIEIEINASSKSISIYDNATGIESNKVQPILKNIAQSTKDRTKNKGFRGIGRLGGLAYCDKLIFETSFKGEEIKSTLIWDSQKLKAIINNRATKEEATAVIDDVTEFTTETEKKIHTTLK
;
A
#
# COMPACT_ATOMS: atom_id res chain seq x y z
N MET A 1 -24.28 27.34 -18.70
CA MET A 1 -24.67 26.26 -17.77
C MET A 1 -23.61 26.15 -16.69
N ALA A 2 -23.99 26.17 -15.40
CA ALA A 2 -23.04 25.97 -14.32
C ALA A 2 -22.46 24.55 -14.41
N LYS A 3 -21.13 24.43 -14.42
CA LYS A 3 -20.44 23.14 -14.50
C LYS A 3 -20.53 22.46 -13.13
N ILE A 4 -21.50 21.56 -12.95
CA ILE A 4 -21.65 20.79 -11.72
C ILE A 4 -20.53 19.74 -11.70
N LYS A 5 -19.67 19.79 -10.67
CA LYS A 5 -18.62 18.78 -10.44
C LYS A 5 -19.19 17.64 -9.61
N THR A 6 -19.07 16.41 -10.09
CA THR A 6 -19.42 15.20 -9.34
C THR A 6 -18.59 15.11 -8.07
N LYS A 7 -19.24 14.72 -6.96
CA LYS A 7 -18.60 14.53 -5.66
C LYS A 7 -18.79 13.08 -5.21
N ILE A 8 -17.77 12.54 -4.54
CA ILE A 8 -17.84 11.25 -3.88
C ILE A 8 -17.63 11.50 -2.39
N GLY A 9 -18.59 11.09 -1.56
CA GLY A 9 -18.51 11.28 -0.11
C GLY A 9 -17.55 10.30 0.57
N LYS A 10 -17.07 10.67 1.75
CA LYS A 10 -16.12 9.88 2.56
C LYS A 10 -16.52 8.43 2.84
N ASP A 11 -17.82 8.13 2.94
CA ASP A 11 -18.35 6.79 3.24
C ASP A 11 -17.97 5.75 2.16
N VAL A 12 -17.61 6.20 0.94
CA VAL A 12 -17.07 5.29 -0.09
C VAL A 12 -15.76 4.63 0.36
N ILE A 13 -14.94 5.33 1.14
CA ILE A 13 -13.64 4.83 1.58
C ILE A 13 -13.86 3.67 2.54
N GLU A 14 -14.82 3.81 3.48
CA GLU A 14 -15.24 2.74 4.38
C GLU A 14 -15.67 1.49 3.61
N SER A 15 -16.53 1.68 2.60
CA SER A 15 -17.05 0.59 1.78
C SER A 15 -15.98 -0.15 0.98
N LEU A 16 -14.89 0.53 0.62
CA LEU A 16 -13.79 0.00 -0.18
C LEU A 16 -12.60 -0.53 0.65
N THR A 17 -12.60 -0.31 1.96
CA THR A 17 -11.47 -0.66 2.84
C THR A 17 -11.93 -1.45 4.07
N LEU A 18 -12.76 -0.85 4.92
CA LEU A 18 -13.19 -1.39 6.21
C LEU A 18 -14.30 -2.44 6.07
N GLY A 19 -15.27 -2.21 5.17
CA GLY A 19 -16.43 -3.07 5.01
C GLY A 19 -16.21 -4.34 4.18
N MET A 20 -15.01 -4.53 3.61
CA MET A 20 -14.76 -5.60 2.62
C MET A 20 -14.19 -6.89 3.19
N TYR A 21 -13.64 -6.86 4.40
CA TYR A 21 -12.88 -7.98 4.95
C TYR A 21 -13.40 -8.29 6.35
N GLU A 22 -14.23 -9.34 6.48
CA GLU A 22 -14.64 -9.88 7.79
C GLU A 22 -13.53 -10.72 8.44
N ASP A 23 -12.63 -11.28 7.62
CA ASP A 23 -11.51 -12.12 8.06
C ASP A 23 -10.17 -11.42 7.81
N SER A 24 -9.44 -11.18 8.90
CA SER A 24 -8.13 -10.51 8.89
C SER A 24 -7.08 -11.27 8.08
N ARG A 25 -7.23 -12.58 7.90
CA ARG A 25 -6.28 -13.43 7.15
C ARG A 25 -6.24 -13.08 5.67
N PHE A 26 -7.30 -12.47 5.13
CA PHE A 26 -7.30 -12.02 3.73
C PHE A 26 -6.21 -11.01 3.43
N ILE A 27 -5.81 -10.20 4.41
CA ILE A 27 -4.76 -9.18 4.23
C ILE A 27 -3.41 -9.82 3.92
N PHE A 28 -3.06 -10.90 4.62
CA PHE A 28 -1.83 -11.65 4.34
C PHE A 28 -1.84 -12.15 2.89
N ARG A 29 -2.97 -12.69 2.43
CA ARG A 29 -3.10 -13.13 1.04
C ARG A 29 -2.84 -11.98 0.06
N GLU A 30 -3.48 -10.82 0.26
CA GLU A 30 -3.32 -9.67 -0.63
C GLU A 30 -1.87 -9.15 -0.66
N TYR A 31 -1.23 -9.03 0.50
CA TYR A 31 0.15 -8.55 0.59
C TYR A 31 1.18 -9.55 0.04
N ILE A 32 1.03 -10.83 0.34
CA ILE A 32 1.88 -11.89 -0.24
C ILE A 32 1.69 -11.96 -1.76
N GLN A 33 0.46 -11.83 -2.26
CA GLN A 33 0.21 -11.79 -3.71
C GLN A 33 0.84 -10.57 -4.36
N ASN A 34 0.82 -9.40 -3.72
CA ASN A 34 1.51 -8.22 -4.23
C ASN A 34 3.03 -8.43 -4.32
N GLY A 35 3.65 -9.00 -3.28
CA GLY A 35 5.07 -9.34 -3.31
C GLY A 35 5.40 -10.37 -4.41
N ALA A 36 4.57 -11.41 -4.55
CA ALA A 36 4.75 -12.43 -5.58
C ALA A 36 4.65 -11.85 -7.00
N ASP A 37 3.66 -10.99 -7.26
CA ASP A 37 3.53 -10.30 -8.55
C ASP A 37 4.76 -9.43 -8.86
N GLN A 38 5.38 -8.80 -7.84
CA GLN A 38 6.61 -8.02 -8.04
C GLN A 38 7.83 -8.90 -8.25
N ILE A 39 7.92 -10.08 -7.62
CA ILE A 39 8.99 -11.05 -7.89
C ILE A 39 8.92 -11.54 -9.34
N ASP A 40 7.72 -11.88 -9.83
CA ASP A 40 7.49 -12.25 -11.23
C ASP A 40 7.98 -11.12 -12.16
N LYS A 41 7.60 -9.88 -11.86
CA LYS A 41 8.04 -8.69 -12.59
C LYS A 41 9.55 -8.47 -12.53
N ALA A 42 10.18 -8.67 -11.37
CA ALA A 42 11.63 -8.52 -11.19
C ALA A 42 12.41 -9.52 -12.05
N LEU A 43 11.87 -10.73 -12.27
CA LEU A 43 12.45 -11.69 -13.19
C LEU A 43 12.28 -11.26 -14.65
N GLU A 44 11.08 -10.79 -15.04
CA GLU A 44 10.80 -10.27 -16.38
C GLU A 44 11.72 -9.09 -16.74
N GLU A 45 11.96 -8.20 -15.79
CA GLU A 45 12.84 -7.04 -15.93
C GLU A 45 14.34 -7.38 -15.73
N ARG A 46 14.68 -8.65 -15.53
CA ARG A 46 16.05 -9.16 -15.32
C ARG A 46 16.76 -8.49 -14.13
N ILE A 47 16.00 -8.03 -13.15
CA ILE A 47 16.52 -7.63 -11.83
C ILE A 47 16.98 -8.88 -11.08
N PHE A 48 16.20 -9.96 -11.19
CA PHE A 48 16.56 -11.30 -10.74
C PHE A 48 17.03 -12.18 -11.88
N SER A 49 17.95 -13.10 -11.58
CA SER A 49 18.40 -14.12 -12.54
C SER A 49 17.48 -15.32 -12.52
N THR A 50 16.92 -15.65 -11.35
CA THR A 50 15.98 -16.77 -11.17
C THR A 50 14.90 -16.40 -10.15
N LEU A 51 13.76 -17.13 -10.17
CA LEU A 51 12.72 -16.97 -9.15
C LEU A 51 13.23 -17.23 -7.72
N ARG A 52 14.34 -17.96 -7.55
CA ARG A 52 14.93 -18.25 -6.23
C ARG A 52 15.59 -17.03 -5.59
N ASP A 53 15.84 -15.98 -6.36
CA ASP A 53 16.41 -14.73 -5.86
C ASP A 53 15.34 -13.88 -5.14
N GLY A 54 14.06 -14.09 -5.47
CA GLY A 54 12.92 -13.44 -4.84
C GLY A 54 12.59 -14.05 -3.49
N LYS A 55 12.31 -13.18 -2.52
CA LYS A 55 11.95 -13.55 -1.15
C LYS A 55 10.75 -12.73 -0.68
N ILE A 56 9.90 -13.35 0.12
CA ILE A 56 8.87 -12.67 0.91
C ILE A 56 9.06 -13.10 2.35
N GLU A 57 9.31 -12.14 3.24
CA GLU A 57 9.52 -12.37 4.66
C GLU A 57 8.36 -11.76 5.46
N ILE A 58 7.87 -12.50 6.45
CA ILE A 58 6.78 -12.06 7.31
C ILE A 58 7.29 -12.06 8.74
N GLU A 59 7.29 -10.89 9.37
CA GLU A 59 7.64 -10.71 10.76
C GLU A 59 6.38 -10.38 11.57
N ILE A 60 6.14 -11.10 12.66
CA ILE A 60 5.04 -10.83 13.59
C ILE A 60 5.67 -10.54 14.95
N ASN A 61 5.57 -9.30 15.40
CA ASN A 61 6.13 -8.87 16.67
C ASN A 61 5.00 -8.53 17.65
N ALA A 62 4.80 -9.43 18.62
CA ALA A 62 3.76 -9.27 19.64
C ALA A 62 4.04 -8.11 20.60
N SER A 63 5.31 -7.78 20.85
CA SER A 63 5.70 -6.71 21.78
C SER A 63 5.39 -5.33 21.21
N SER A 64 5.76 -5.09 19.95
CA SER A 64 5.43 -3.84 19.25
C SER A 64 4.03 -3.85 18.63
N LYS A 65 3.32 -4.99 18.68
CA LYS A 65 2.01 -5.21 18.04
C LYS A 65 2.05 -4.89 16.54
N SER A 66 3.13 -5.27 15.87
CA SER A 66 3.33 -5.01 14.44
C SER A 66 3.42 -6.31 13.65
N ILE A 67 2.90 -6.25 12.43
CA ILE A 67 3.10 -7.28 11.41
C ILE A 67 3.74 -6.57 10.23
N SER A 68 4.85 -7.12 9.76
CA SER A 68 5.56 -6.58 8.60
C SER A 68 5.69 -7.66 7.53
N ILE A 69 5.46 -7.27 6.29
CA ILE A 69 5.57 -8.16 5.12
C ILE A 69 6.51 -7.48 4.13
N TYR A 70 7.65 -8.09 3.92
CA TYR A 70 8.74 -7.55 3.11
C TYR A 70 8.95 -8.42 1.88
N ASP A 71 9.12 -7.80 0.72
CA ASP A 71 9.68 -8.44 -0.46
C ASP A 71 10.96 -7.69 -0.90
N ASN A 72 11.82 -8.38 -1.63
CA ASN A 72 13.08 -7.82 -2.14
C ASN A 72 13.04 -7.50 -3.64
N ALA A 73 11.86 -7.32 -4.22
CA ALA A 73 11.67 -7.28 -5.67
C ALA A 73 11.99 -5.91 -6.29
N THR A 74 11.08 -5.36 -7.09
CA THR A 74 11.28 -4.15 -7.90
C THR A 74 11.26 -2.86 -7.08
N GLY A 75 10.41 -2.79 -6.06
CA GLY A 75 10.03 -1.55 -5.39
C GLY A 75 9.21 -0.60 -6.28
N ILE A 76 8.99 0.62 -5.80
CA ILE A 76 8.24 1.66 -6.51
C ILE A 76 9.10 2.92 -6.60
N GLU A 77 9.30 3.46 -7.82
CA GLU A 77 9.95 4.76 -8.03
C GLU A 77 9.30 5.84 -7.14
N SER A 78 10.11 6.66 -6.49
CA SER A 78 9.67 7.63 -5.48
C SER A 78 8.54 8.54 -5.98
N ASN A 79 8.61 8.99 -7.24
CA ASN A 79 7.58 9.83 -7.86
C ASN A 79 6.24 9.11 -8.15
N LYS A 80 6.23 7.77 -8.16
CA LYS A 80 5.05 6.92 -8.39
C LYS A 80 4.43 6.40 -7.10
N VAL A 81 5.09 6.54 -5.94
CA VAL A 81 4.61 6.02 -4.66
C VAL A 81 3.24 6.59 -4.29
N GLN A 82 3.11 7.91 -4.28
CA GLN A 82 1.83 8.56 -3.97
C GLN A 82 0.70 8.15 -4.93
N PRO A 83 0.82 8.29 -6.27
CA PRO A 83 -0.29 7.90 -7.16
C PRO A 83 -0.59 6.39 -7.11
N ILE A 84 0.40 5.53 -6.87
CA ILE A 84 0.15 4.10 -6.74
C ILE A 84 -0.54 3.79 -5.42
N LEU A 85 -0.08 4.32 -4.29
CA LEU A 85 -0.53 3.87 -2.97
C LEU A 85 -1.64 4.74 -2.34
N LYS A 86 -1.82 5.99 -2.78
CA LYS A 86 -2.95 6.84 -2.36
C LYS A 86 -4.21 6.60 -3.17
N ASN A 87 -4.09 6.34 -4.48
CA ASN A 87 -5.26 6.21 -5.33
C ASN A 87 -6.01 4.89 -5.05
N ILE A 88 -7.33 4.99 -4.94
CA ILE A 88 -8.24 3.87 -4.68
C ILE A 88 -8.95 3.48 -5.98
N ALA A 89 -9.10 2.18 -6.21
CA ALA A 89 -9.83 1.63 -7.36
C ALA A 89 -9.29 2.01 -8.75
N GLN A 90 -8.03 2.47 -8.82
CA GLN A 90 -7.34 2.83 -10.07
C GLN A 90 -6.16 1.89 -10.35
N SER A 91 -6.39 0.58 -10.22
CA SER A 91 -5.34 -0.39 -10.50
C SER A 91 -4.91 -0.33 -11.96
N THR A 92 -3.60 -0.31 -12.18
CA THR A 92 -2.98 -0.43 -13.51
C THR A 92 -2.62 -1.88 -13.85
N LYS A 93 -2.97 -2.85 -12.98
CA LYS A 93 -2.66 -4.27 -13.17
C LYS A 93 -3.51 -4.88 -14.29
N ASP A 94 -2.88 -5.75 -15.08
CA ASP A 94 -3.56 -6.51 -16.13
C ASP A 94 -4.36 -7.66 -15.50
N ARG A 95 -5.67 -7.68 -15.73
CA ARG A 95 -6.60 -8.69 -15.18
C ARG A 95 -6.28 -10.12 -15.64
N THR A 96 -5.54 -10.28 -16.72
CA THR A 96 -5.19 -11.58 -17.31
C THR A 96 -3.84 -12.12 -16.83
N LYS A 97 -2.98 -11.25 -16.28
CA LYS A 97 -1.61 -11.61 -15.88
C LYS A 97 -1.38 -11.52 -14.37
N ASN A 98 -1.95 -10.51 -13.71
CA ASN A 98 -1.65 -10.23 -12.32
C ASN A 98 -2.74 -10.72 -11.36
N LYS A 99 -2.32 -11.12 -10.16
CA LYS A 99 -3.23 -11.58 -9.10
C LYS A 99 -3.84 -10.35 -8.40
N GLY A 100 -5.16 -10.22 -8.46
CA GLY A 100 -5.90 -9.07 -7.93
C GLY A 100 -5.78 -7.82 -8.82
N PHE A 101 -6.91 -7.22 -9.18
CA PHE A 101 -6.96 -6.18 -10.22
C PHE A 101 -7.76 -4.92 -9.84
N ARG A 102 -8.33 -4.89 -8.62
CA ARG A 102 -9.18 -3.76 -8.21
C ARG A 102 -8.39 -2.62 -7.59
N GLY A 103 -7.16 -2.85 -7.11
CA GLY A 103 -6.33 -1.78 -6.51
C GLY A 103 -6.79 -1.33 -5.12
N ILE A 104 -7.62 -2.14 -4.46
CA ILE A 104 -8.16 -1.88 -3.11
C ILE A 104 -7.60 -2.85 -2.06
N GLY A 105 -7.15 -4.04 -2.47
CA GLY A 105 -6.63 -5.09 -1.56
C GLY A 105 -5.52 -4.62 -0.64
N ARG A 106 -4.64 -3.75 -1.14
CA ARG A 106 -3.55 -3.17 -0.34
C ARG A 106 -4.04 -2.34 0.86
N LEU A 107 -5.25 -1.79 0.80
CA LEU A 107 -5.83 -0.97 1.86
C LEU A 107 -6.65 -1.79 2.87
N GLY A 108 -6.77 -3.11 2.69
CA GLY A 108 -7.48 -3.97 3.64
C GLY A 108 -6.90 -3.90 5.06
N GLY A 109 -5.59 -3.65 5.18
CA GLY A 109 -4.92 -3.42 6.47
C GLY A 109 -5.55 -2.33 7.33
N LEU A 110 -6.19 -1.30 6.74
CA LEU A 110 -6.79 -0.18 7.47
C LEU A 110 -7.89 -0.62 8.46
N ALA A 111 -8.50 -1.79 8.24
CA ALA A 111 -9.48 -2.34 9.17
C ALA A 111 -8.85 -2.82 10.49
N TYR A 112 -7.60 -3.29 10.46
CA TYR A 112 -7.01 -4.10 11.52
C TYR A 112 -5.79 -3.50 12.20
N CYS A 113 -5.34 -2.32 11.76
CA CYS A 113 -4.21 -1.60 12.37
C CYS A 113 -4.57 -0.15 12.67
N ASP A 114 -3.80 0.46 13.56
CA ASP A 114 -3.87 1.90 13.83
C ASP A 114 -3.17 2.71 12.72
N LYS A 115 -2.08 2.17 12.18
CA LYS A 115 -1.32 2.74 11.06
C LYS A 115 -1.00 1.66 10.04
N LEU A 116 -1.27 1.93 8.77
CA LEU A 116 -0.80 1.14 7.65
C LEU A 116 0.36 1.88 7.00
N ILE A 117 1.53 1.26 7.00
CA ILE A 117 2.77 1.88 6.53
C ILE A 117 3.25 1.11 5.31
N PHE A 118 3.48 1.84 4.22
CA PHE A 118 4.18 1.32 3.04
C PHE A 118 5.56 1.95 2.98
N GLU A 119 6.59 1.11 2.96
CA GLU A 119 7.98 1.52 2.74
C GLU A 119 8.50 0.84 1.48
N THR A 120 9.18 1.61 0.61
CA THR A 120 9.69 1.07 -0.64
C THR A 120 10.86 1.89 -1.15
N SER A 121 11.76 1.21 -1.85
CA SER A 121 12.92 1.79 -2.49
C SER A 121 13.08 1.16 -3.86
N PHE A 122 13.43 1.95 -4.87
CA PHE A 122 13.49 1.48 -6.25
C PHE A 122 14.94 1.34 -6.70
N LYS A 123 15.23 0.28 -7.46
CA LYS A 123 16.59 0.05 -7.99
C LYS A 123 17.01 1.21 -8.89
N GLY A 124 18.09 1.89 -8.51
CA GLY A 124 18.61 3.06 -9.21
C GLY A 124 18.28 4.39 -8.52
N GLU A 125 17.46 4.38 -7.46
CA GLU A 125 17.23 5.52 -6.58
C GLU A 125 17.95 5.29 -5.23
N GLU A 126 18.61 6.31 -4.69
CA GLU A 126 19.12 6.29 -3.31
C GLU A 126 18.07 6.86 -2.32
N ILE A 127 16.80 6.53 -2.57
CA ILE A 127 15.65 7.08 -1.85
C ILE A 127 14.82 5.93 -1.28
N LYS A 128 14.54 6.04 0.02
CA LYS A 128 13.45 5.32 0.67
C LYS A 128 12.22 6.20 0.71
N SER A 129 11.12 5.69 0.21
CA SER A 129 9.82 6.36 0.25
C SER A 129 8.92 5.68 1.26
N THR A 130 8.29 6.49 2.12
CA THR A 130 7.34 6.01 3.12
C THR A 130 6.00 6.70 2.92
N LEU A 131 4.92 5.93 2.80
CA LEU A 131 3.55 6.43 2.84
C LEU A 131 2.81 5.80 4.03
N ILE A 132 2.40 6.63 4.97
CA ILE A 132 1.63 6.24 6.14
C ILE A 132 0.17 6.59 5.90
N TRP A 133 -0.72 5.65 6.22
CA TRP A 133 -2.14 5.89 6.40
C TRP A 133 -2.50 5.80 7.89
N ASP A 134 -3.14 6.83 8.41
CA ASP A 134 -3.68 6.87 9.76
C ASP A 134 -5.11 6.31 9.79
N SER A 135 -5.23 5.04 10.16
CA SER A 135 -6.52 4.33 10.22
C SER A 135 -7.42 4.86 11.33
N GLN A 136 -6.84 5.33 12.45
CA GLN A 136 -7.62 5.86 13.58
C GLN A 136 -8.27 7.19 13.18
N LYS A 137 -7.50 8.08 12.56
CA LYS A 137 -7.99 9.35 12.01
C LYS A 137 -9.04 9.11 10.93
N LEU A 138 -8.81 8.17 10.03
CA LEU A 138 -9.78 7.78 9.01
C LEU A 138 -11.11 7.33 9.63
N LYS A 139 -11.08 6.42 10.60
CA LYS A 139 -12.27 5.95 11.33
C LYS A 139 -12.99 7.11 12.04
N ALA A 140 -12.26 8.03 12.66
CA ALA A 140 -12.84 9.19 13.33
C ALA A 140 -13.57 10.13 12.34
N ILE A 141 -12.96 10.41 11.19
CA ILE A 141 -13.56 11.24 10.13
C ILE A 141 -14.82 10.58 9.57
N ILE A 142 -14.77 9.29 9.24
CA ILE A 142 -15.93 8.54 8.71
C ILE A 142 -17.10 8.55 9.69
N ASN A 143 -16.83 8.30 10.98
CA ASN A 143 -17.87 8.24 12.01
C ASN A 143 -18.48 9.61 12.36
N ASN A 144 -17.81 10.73 12.01
CA ASN A 144 -18.34 12.06 12.23
C ASN A 144 -19.44 12.41 11.21
N ARG A 145 -20.71 12.29 11.61
CA ARG A 145 -21.86 12.60 10.73
C ARG A 145 -22.15 14.09 10.57
N ALA A 146 -21.48 14.97 11.31
CA ALA A 146 -21.69 16.42 11.22
C ALA A 146 -21.08 17.04 9.95
N THR A 147 -20.10 16.37 9.35
CA THR A 147 -19.33 16.87 8.21
C THR A 147 -19.55 16.01 6.96
N LYS A 148 -19.49 16.65 5.79
CA LYS A 148 -19.61 16.02 4.47
C LYS A 148 -18.36 16.27 3.64
N GLU A 149 -17.29 15.57 4.01
CA GLU A 149 -16.01 15.63 3.31
C GLU A 149 -16.06 14.83 1.99
N GLU A 150 -15.35 15.34 0.99
CA GLU A 150 -15.08 14.58 -0.23
C GLU A 150 -14.00 13.53 0.04
N ALA A 151 -14.16 12.35 -0.53
CA ALA A 151 -13.28 11.20 -0.28
C ALA A 151 -11.80 11.52 -0.55
N THR A 152 -11.51 12.30 -1.60
CA THR A 152 -10.12 12.69 -1.93
C THR A 152 -9.49 13.54 -0.84
N ALA A 153 -10.24 14.50 -0.27
CA ALA A 153 -9.74 15.34 0.81
C ALA A 153 -9.48 14.54 2.09
N VAL A 154 -10.33 13.54 2.38
CA VAL A 154 -10.10 12.62 3.49
C VAL A 154 -8.83 11.80 3.28
N ILE A 155 -8.62 11.25 2.07
CA ILE A 155 -7.40 10.50 1.74
C ILE A 155 -6.15 11.37 1.94
N ASP A 156 -6.18 12.62 1.48
CA ASP A 156 -5.07 13.55 1.66
C ASP A 156 -4.82 13.87 3.14
N ASP A 157 -5.87 14.00 3.94
CA ASP A 157 -5.78 14.33 5.37
C ASP A 157 -5.29 13.15 6.22
N VAL A 158 -5.59 11.90 5.82
CA VAL A 158 -5.18 10.69 6.58
C VAL A 158 -3.89 10.06 6.07
N THR A 159 -3.24 10.67 5.07
CA THR A 159 -1.98 10.16 4.52
C THR A 159 -0.81 11.11 4.74
N GLU A 160 0.34 10.54 5.06
CA GLU A 160 1.60 11.28 5.18
C GLU A 160 2.67 10.61 4.32
N PHE A 161 3.30 11.39 3.44
CA PHE A 161 4.37 10.93 2.56
C PHE A 161 5.69 11.57 2.95
N THR A 162 6.70 10.75 3.17
CA THR A 162 8.06 11.19 3.48
C THR A 162 9.08 10.44 2.64
N THR A 163 10.24 11.07 2.45
CA THR A 163 11.39 10.45 1.79
C THR A 163 12.63 10.64 2.65
N GLU A 164 13.49 9.62 2.66
CA GLU A 164 14.79 9.66 3.30
C GLU A 164 15.84 9.00 2.38
N THR A 165 17.12 9.22 2.65
CA THR A 165 18.19 8.54 1.91
C THR A 165 18.18 7.05 2.24
N GLU A 166 18.15 6.20 1.21
CA GLU A 166 18.20 4.75 1.39
C GLU A 166 19.56 4.37 2.01
N LYS A 167 19.53 3.72 3.18
CA LYS A 167 20.75 3.20 3.80
C LYS A 167 21.22 2.01 2.98
N LYS A 168 22.31 2.17 2.21
CA LYS A 168 23.02 1.02 1.64
C LYS A 168 23.34 0.05 2.77
N ILE A 169 22.69 -1.10 2.81
CA ILE A 169 23.08 -2.19 3.70
C ILE A 169 24.48 -2.59 3.27
N HIS A 170 25.50 -2.09 3.97
CA HIS A 170 26.83 -2.67 3.94
C HIS A 170 26.70 -4.03 4.61
N THR A 171 26.31 -5.03 3.84
CA THR A 171 26.33 -6.42 4.30
C THR A 171 27.80 -6.83 4.38
N THR A 172 28.50 -6.43 5.44
CA THR A 172 29.77 -7.04 5.82
C THR A 172 29.41 -8.38 6.47
N LEU A 173 29.13 -9.39 5.64
CA LEU A 173 29.16 -10.78 6.10
C LEU A 173 30.64 -11.11 6.33
N LYS A 174 31.01 -11.31 7.60
CA LYS A 174 32.14 -12.16 7.96
C LYS A 174 31.67 -13.61 7.94
#